data_AF-A0AA51UDW6-F1
#
_entry.id   AF-A0AA51UDW6-F1
#
_cell.length_a   1.000
_cell.length_b   1.000
_cell.length_c   1.000
_cell.angle_alpha   90.00
_cell.angle_beta   90.00
_cell.angle_gamma   90.00
#
_symmetry.space_group_name_H-M   'P 1'
#
loop_
_entity.id
_entity.type
_entity.pdbx_description
1 polymer ?
#
loop_
_entity_poly.entity_id
_entity_poly.type
_entity_poly.pdbx_seq_one_letter_code
_entity_poly.pdbx_strand_id
1 'polypeptide(L)'
;MNIGDKLEQMRQLCKTRPLKYSDLDHLNKGSTEFLHQAGYSIEEIADALDLSVRDVANNLKGTGFTLDYKKISKFEDNLPDNMGDTITIKVPSWGNEDEELYFKAMVIQCIPRGGGCGLSIVLLEDTKFEIPLFGAKKKGDEIVVPLDWYVR
;
A
#
# COMPACT_ATOMS: atom_id res chain seq x y z
N MET A 1 -1.35 20.59 19.89
CA MET A 1 -0.79 19.92 18.71
C MET A 1 -1.09 20.82 17.53
N ASN A 2 -0.10 21.18 16.71
CA ASN A 2 -0.37 21.97 15.51
C ASN A 2 -1.05 21.06 14.45
N ILE A 3 -1.69 21.64 13.43
CA ILE A 3 -2.43 20.87 12.42
C ILE A 3 -1.49 19.90 11.67
N GLY A 4 -0.26 20.33 11.36
CA GLY A 4 0.73 19.50 10.69
C GLY A 4 1.11 18.24 11.47
N ASP A 5 1.37 18.37 12.78
CA ASP A 5 1.71 17.25 13.65
C ASP A 5 0.56 16.26 13.74
N LYS A 6 -0.69 16.76 13.76
CA LYS A 6 -1.89 15.94 13.80
C LYS A 6 -2.06 15.14 12.51
N LEU A 7 -1.88 15.78 11.35
CA LEU A 7 -1.96 15.10 10.05
C LEU A 7 -0.87 14.06 9.88
N GLU A 8 0.36 14.34 10.33
CA GLU A 8 1.44 13.36 10.30
C GLU A 8 1.14 12.17 11.21
N GLN A 9 0.63 12.41 12.41
CA GLN A 9 0.18 11.34 13.30
C GLN A 9 -0.89 10.46 12.62
N MET A 10 -1.87 11.05 11.96
CA MET A 10 -2.92 10.31 11.23
C MET A 10 -2.31 9.43 10.12
N ARG A 11 -1.36 9.97 9.34
CA ARG A 11 -0.64 9.20 8.31
C ARG A 11 0.14 8.03 8.90
N GLN A 12 0.79 8.23 10.05
CA GLN A 12 1.53 7.16 10.73
C GLN A 12 0.62 6.06 11.27
N LEU A 13 -0.56 6.41 11.79
CA LEU A 13 -1.55 5.42 12.22
C LEU A 13 -2.04 4.55 11.05
N CYS A 14 -2.25 5.14 9.88
CA CYS A 14 -2.61 4.39 8.67
C CYS A 14 -1.49 3.46 8.18
N LYS A 15 -0.23 3.82 8.44
CA LYS A 15 0.96 3.05 8.05
C LYS A 15 1.32 1.93 9.03
N THR A 16 0.59 1.71 10.12
CA THR A 16 0.98 0.70 11.15
C THR A 16 -0.17 -0.20 11.55
N ARG A 17 -1.28 -0.14 10.81
CA ARG A 17 -2.50 -0.89 11.12
C ARG A 17 -2.56 -2.21 10.35
N PRO A 18 -3.32 -3.20 10.85
CA PRO A 18 -3.62 -4.41 10.11
C PRO A 18 -4.23 -4.10 8.76
N LEU A 19 -3.77 -4.83 7.75
CA LEU A 19 -4.29 -4.71 6.39
C LEU A 19 -5.72 -5.24 6.38
N LYS A 20 -6.67 -4.42 5.92
CA LYS A 20 -8.07 -4.82 5.78
C LYS A 20 -8.40 -5.01 4.31
N TYR A 21 -9.40 -5.86 4.05
CA TYR A 21 -9.92 -6.09 2.70
C TYR A 21 -10.27 -4.79 1.94
N SER A 22 -10.75 -3.75 2.63
CA SER A 22 -11.04 -2.42 2.08
C SER A 22 -9.80 -1.62 1.63
N ASP A 23 -8.59 -2.05 1.99
CA ASP A 23 -7.32 -1.44 1.57
C ASP A 23 -6.86 -1.89 0.20
N LEU A 24 -7.52 -2.92 -0.32
CA LEU A 24 -7.36 -3.38 -1.69
C LEU A 24 -8.19 -2.50 -2.63
N ASP A 25 -8.71 -1.37 -2.18
CA ASP A 25 -9.23 -0.33 -3.04
C ASP A 25 -8.23 0.83 -3.17
N HIS A 26 -7.95 1.23 -4.41
CA HIS A 26 -7.17 2.42 -4.77
C HIS A 26 -7.70 3.74 -4.16
N LEU A 27 -8.88 3.71 -3.54
CA LEU A 27 -9.56 4.87 -2.95
C LEU A 27 -9.27 5.07 -1.45
N ASN A 28 -8.28 4.38 -0.86
CA ASN A 28 -7.93 4.48 0.56
C ASN A 28 -9.14 4.24 1.49
N LYS A 29 -10.06 3.35 1.10
CA LYS A 29 -11.31 3.11 1.86
C LYS A 29 -11.05 2.60 3.26
N GLY A 30 -10.15 1.64 3.44
CA GLY A 30 -9.84 1.14 4.78
C GLY A 30 -9.13 2.17 5.66
N SER A 31 -8.27 3.03 5.09
CA SER A 31 -7.64 4.14 5.83
C SER A 31 -8.66 5.18 6.23
N THR A 32 -9.63 5.46 5.34
CA THR A 32 -10.77 6.35 5.61
C THR A 32 -11.61 5.83 6.77
N GLU A 33 -12.03 4.56 6.71
CA GLU A 33 -12.86 3.95 7.75
C GLU A 33 -12.11 3.87 9.08
N PHE A 34 -10.84 3.49 9.07
CA PHE A 34 -10.00 3.39 10.26
C PHE A 34 -9.86 4.73 10.98
N LEU A 35 -9.57 5.82 10.26
CA LEU A 35 -9.48 7.15 10.86
C LEU A 35 -10.84 7.66 11.36
N HIS A 36 -11.93 7.36 10.65
CA HIS A 36 -13.27 7.72 11.10
C HIS A 36 -13.66 6.99 12.39
N GLN A 37 -13.32 5.69 12.52
CA GLN A 37 -13.51 4.92 13.75
C GLN A 37 -12.68 5.45 14.92
N ALA A 38 -11.52 6.07 14.63
CA ALA A 38 -10.70 6.76 15.62
C ALA A 38 -11.22 8.17 16.00
N GLY A 39 -12.31 8.63 15.39
CA GLY A 39 -13.00 9.87 15.73
C GLY A 39 -12.53 11.12 14.97
N TYR A 40 -11.73 10.97 13.91
CA TYR A 40 -11.31 12.09 13.07
C TYR A 40 -12.45 12.58 12.14
N SER A 41 -12.48 13.89 11.86
CA SER A 41 -13.51 14.47 10.98
C SER A 41 -13.26 14.15 9.51
N ILE A 42 -14.28 14.30 8.66
CA ILE A 42 -14.16 14.06 7.22
C ILE A 42 -13.09 14.96 6.58
N GLU A 43 -13.01 16.20 7.01
CA GLU A 43 -12.04 17.19 6.54
C GLU A 43 -10.62 16.79 6.95
N GLU A 44 -10.43 16.38 8.20
CA GLU A 44 -9.12 15.92 8.70
C GLU A 44 -8.64 14.67 7.96
N ILE A 45 -9.56 13.75 7.65
CA ILE A 45 -9.26 12.54 6.88
C ILE A 45 -8.91 12.90 5.42
N ALA A 46 -9.64 13.84 4.82
CA ALA A 46 -9.38 14.32 3.47
C ALA A 46 -7.96 14.90 3.35
N ASP A 47 -7.59 15.78 4.29
CA ASP A 47 -6.25 16.39 4.33
C ASP A 47 -5.14 15.36 4.62
N ALA A 48 -5.40 14.39 5.50
CA ALA A 48 -4.41 13.38 5.86
C ALA A 48 -4.11 12.41 4.71
N LEU A 49 -5.14 12.03 3.95
CA LEU A 49 -5.07 11.02 2.88
C LEU A 49 -4.93 11.63 1.47
N ASP A 50 -4.85 12.96 1.35
CA ASP A 50 -4.83 13.69 0.08
C ASP A 50 -6.02 13.32 -0.83
N LEU A 51 -7.21 13.32 -0.23
CA LEU A 51 -8.49 13.03 -0.87
C LEU A 51 -9.40 14.25 -0.85
N SER A 52 -10.43 14.27 -1.70
CA SER A 52 -11.51 15.25 -1.53
C SER A 52 -12.47 14.84 -0.40
N VAL A 53 -13.07 15.81 0.27
CA VAL A 53 -14.16 15.60 1.26
C VAL A 53 -15.29 14.73 0.69
N ARG A 54 -15.56 14.88 -0.61
CA ARG A 54 -16.58 14.08 -1.32
C ARG A 54 -16.18 12.61 -1.40
N ASP A 55 -14.91 12.32 -1.68
CA ASP A 55 -14.40 10.94 -1.77
C ASP A 55 -14.44 10.27 -0.40
N VAL A 56 -14.03 10.98 0.65
CA VAL A 56 -14.14 10.50 2.04
C VAL A 56 -15.59 10.19 2.40
N ALA A 57 -16.52 11.10 2.10
CA ALA A 57 -17.95 10.87 2.36
C ALA A 57 -18.51 9.68 1.57
N ASN A 58 -18.07 9.47 0.32
CA ASN A 58 -18.49 8.33 -0.49
C ASN A 58 -17.92 7.00 0.03
N ASN A 59 -16.66 7.01 0.47
CA ASN A 59 -16.01 5.88 1.10
C ASN A 59 -16.79 5.43 2.34
N LEU A 60 -17.13 6.38 3.23
CA LEU A 60 -17.87 6.10 4.46
C LEU A 60 -19.33 5.66 4.22
N LYS A 61 -19.96 6.12 3.14
CA LYS A 61 -21.31 5.68 2.74
C LYS A 61 -21.33 4.30 2.05
N GLY A 62 -20.16 3.74 1.74
CA GLY A 62 -20.06 2.51 0.95
C GLY A 62 -20.52 2.67 -0.51
N THR A 63 -20.60 3.90 -1.01
CA THR A 63 -21.15 4.22 -2.35
C THR A 63 -20.11 4.19 -3.47
N GLY A 64 -18.87 3.79 -3.17
CA GLY A 64 -17.85 3.53 -4.20
C GLY A 64 -18.08 2.20 -4.93
N PHE A 65 -17.25 1.87 -5.91
CA PHE A 65 -17.28 0.55 -6.55
C PHE A 65 -17.11 -0.53 -5.49
N THR A 66 -18.03 -1.50 -5.46
CA THR A 66 -17.89 -2.70 -4.63
C THR A 66 -16.63 -3.41 -5.07
N LEU A 67 -15.70 -3.65 -4.15
CA LEU A 67 -14.55 -4.49 -4.42
C LEU A 67 -15.06 -5.87 -4.84
N ASP A 68 -14.60 -6.35 -5.99
CA ASP A 68 -14.96 -7.69 -6.45
C ASP A 68 -14.16 -8.71 -5.63
N TYR A 69 -14.78 -9.20 -4.55
CA TYR A 69 -14.18 -10.18 -3.64
C TYR A 69 -13.55 -11.36 -4.37
N LYS A 70 -14.16 -11.83 -5.47
CA LYS A 70 -13.63 -12.96 -6.23
C LYS A 70 -12.29 -12.66 -6.90
N LYS A 71 -12.00 -11.40 -7.23
CA LYS A 71 -10.71 -11.01 -7.81
C LYS A 71 -9.60 -10.94 -6.78
N ILE A 72 -9.97 -10.73 -5.52
CA ILE A 72 -9.05 -10.38 -4.44
C ILE A 72 -8.79 -11.57 -3.51
N SER A 73 -9.80 -12.41 -3.27
CA SER A 73 -9.72 -13.53 -2.32
C SER A 73 -8.57 -14.49 -2.59
N LYS A 74 -8.21 -14.68 -3.87
CA LYS A 74 -7.04 -15.47 -4.29
C LYS A 74 -5.68 -14.93 -3.83
N PHE A 75 -5.63 -13.69 -3.34
CA PHE A 75 -4.42 -13.03 -2.88
C PHE A 75 -4.39 -12.88 -1.35
N GLU A 76 -5.50 -13.07 -0.64
CA GLU A 76 -5.60 -12.82 0.81
C GLU A 76 -4.52 -13.58 1.60
N ASP A 77 -4.27 -14.84 1.23
CA ASP A 77 -3.25 -15.67 1.85
C ASP A 77 -1.81 -15.24 1.54
N ASN A 78 -1.58 -14.29 0.63
CA ASN A 78 -0.27 -13.81 0.23
C ASN A 78 -0.05 -12.33 0.57
N LEU A 79 -1.05 -11.65 1.14
CA LEU A 79 -0.89 -10.26 1.56
C LEU A 79 0.03 -10.17 2.79
N PRO A 80 0.77 -9.06 2.93
CA PRO A 80 1.40 -8.68 4.19
C PRO A 80 0.35 -8.51 5.29
N ASP A 81 0.72 -8.81 6.53
CA ASP A 81 -0.21 -8.76 7.67
C ASP A 81 -0.61 -7.31 8.01
N ASN A 82 0.34 -6.37 7.91
CA ASN A 82 0.12 -4.97 8.22
C ASN A 82 0.62 -4.02 7.12
N MET A 83 -0.04 -2.87 7.06
CA MET A 83 0.54 -1.69 6.44
C MET A 83 1.81 -1.32 7.20
N GLY A 84 2.85 -0.87 6.49
CA GLY A 84 4.15 -0.50 7.07
C GLY A 84 5.04 -1.66 7.49
N ASP A 85 4.63 -2.91 7.27
CA ASP A 85 5.52 -4.05 7.47
C ASP A 85 6.76 -3.91 6.59
N THR A 86 7.91 -4.22 7.18
CA THR A 86 9.15 -4.40 6.43
C THR A 86 9.12 -5.80 5.81
N ILE A 87 9.07 -5.84 4.49
CA ILE A 87 9.00 -7.08 3.71
C ILE A 87 10.26 -7.27 2.88
N THR A 88 10.50 -8.50 2.47
CA THR A 88 11.54 -8.85 1.50
C THR A 88 10.90 -9.11 0.14
N ILE A 89 11.43 -8.44 -0.88
CA ILE A 89 11.03 -8.63 -2.27
C ILE A 89 12.12 -9.41 -2.98
N LYS A 90 11.72 -10.49 -3.66
CA LYS A 90 12.54 -11.26 -4.58
C LYS A 90 12.26 -10.79 -6.01
N VAL A 91 13.27 -10.27 -6.66
CA VAL A 91 13.17 -9.87 -8.07
C VAL A 91 13.30 -11.14 -8.91
N PRO A 92 12.38 -11.41 -9.85
CA PRO A 92 12.50 -12.56 -10.73
C PRO A 92 13.72 -12.38 -11.62
N SER A 93 14.44 -13.48 -11.84
CA SER A 93 15.54 -13.55 -12.81
C SER A 93 15.06 -13.06 -14.17
N TRP A 94 15.70 -12.01 -14.68
CA TRP A 94 15.41 -11.45 -16.00
C TRP A 94 16.59 -11.76 -16.93
N GLY A 95 16.39 -12.61 -17.94
CA GLY A 95 17.46 -13.05 -18.83
C GLY A 95 18.23 -14.27 -18.30
N ASN A 96 19.55 -14.29 -18.50
CA ASN A 96 20.45 -15.41 -18.12
C ASN A 96 21.14 -15.20 -16.76
N GLU A 97 20.59 -14.35 -15.90
CA GLU A 97 21.12 -14.14 -14.56
C GLU A 97 20.62 -15.25 -13.63
N ASP A 98 21.54 -16.12 -13.21
CA ASP A 98 21.29 -17.19 -12.23
C ASP A 98 21.29 -16.67 -10.77
N GLU A 99 21.48 -15.37 -10.56
CA GLU A 99 21.55 -14.78 -9.22
C GLU A 99 20.17 -14.35 -8.73
N GLU A 100 19.78 -14.84 -7.56
CA GLU A 100 18.54 -14.40 -6.90
C GLU A 100 18.76 -13.04 -6.24
N LEU A 101 18.06 -12.02 -6.73
CA LEU A 101 18.18 -10.64 -6.26
C LEU A 101 17.06 -10.32 -5.26
N TYR A 102 17.44 -9.73 -4.13
CA TYR A 102 16.53 -9.39 -3.05
C TYR A 102 16.72 -7.95 -2.59
N PHE A 103 15.64 -7.34 -2.11
CA PHE A 103 15.71 -6.07 -1.38
C PHE A 103 14.63 -5.94 -0.31
N LYS A 104 14.87 -5.08 0.68
CA LYS A 104 13.92 -4.75 1.74
C LYS A 104 13.13 -3.49 1.40
N ALA A 105 11.84 -3.55 1.68
CA ALA A 105 10.94 -2.42 1.47
C ALA A 105 9.85 -2.38 2.54
N MET A 106 9.21 -1.23 2.69
CA MET A 106 8.07 -1.02 3.56
C MET A 106 6.79 -0.98 2.75
N VAL A 107 5.76 -1.72 3.17
CA VAL A 107 4.44 -1.73 2.52
C VAL A 107 3.72 -0.40 2.70
N ILE A 108 3.30 0.22 1.60
CA ILE A 108 2.54 1.49 1.60
C ILE A 108 1.08 1.27 1.25
N GLN A 109 0.78 0.40 0.28
CA GLN A 109 -0.58 0.04 -0.13
C GLN A 109 -0.57 -1.20 -1.02
N CYS A 110 -1.73 -1.86 -1.12
CA CYS A 110 -1.96 -2.94 -2.08
C CYS A 110 -2.87 -2.43 -3.20
N ILE A 111 -2.52 -2.71 -4.45
CA ILE A 111 -3.20 -2.19 -5.64
C ILE A 111 -3.64 -3.35 -6.53
N PRO A 112 -4.90 -3.81 -6.47
CA PRO A 112 -5.39 -4.80 -7.42
C PRO A 112 -5.52 -4.23 -8.83
N ARG A 113 -5.12 -5.00 -9.84
CA ARG A 113 -5.24 -4.66 -11.26
C ARG A 113 -5.75 -5.85 -12.05
N GLY A 114 -7.05 -5.87 -12.34
CA GLY A 114 -7.67 -6.90 -13.17
C GLY A 114 -7.47 -8.30 -12.60
N GLY A 115 -6.57 -9.08 -13.22
CA GLY A 115 -6.22 -10.44 -12.80
C GLY A 115 -5.08 -10.55 -11.79
N GLY A 116 -4.41 -9.46 -11.42
CA GLY A 116 -3.25 -9.42 -10.53
C GLY A 116 -3.40 -8.47 -9.33
N CYS A 117 -2.42 -8.48 -8.44
CA CYS A 117 -2.28 -7.53 -7.34
C CYS A 117 -0.83 -7.02 -7.31
N GLY A 118 -0.67 -5.71 -7.16
CA GLY A 118 0.62 -5.08 -6.90
C GLY A 118 0.72 -4.58 -5.46
N LEU A 119 1.95 -4.42 -4.97
CA LEU A 119 2.30 -3.78 -3.71
C LEU A 119 3.00 -2.47 -4.02
N SER A 120 2.43 -1.34 -3.61
CA SER A 120 3.20 -0.09 -3.52
C SER A 120 4.07 -0.17 -2.28
N ILE A 121 5.37 0.01 -2.48
CA ILE A 121 6.40 -0.16 -1.47
C ILE A 121 7.37 1.00 -1.52
N VAL A 122 7.95 1.34 -0.36
CA VAL A 122 9.08 2.27 -0.27
C VAL A 122 10.35 1.50 0.04
N LEU A 123 11.39 1.71 -0.77
CA LEU A 123 12.67 1.03 -0.59
C LEU A 123 13.35 1.48 0.71
N LEU A 124 13.85 0.53 1.49
CA LEU A 124 14.56 0.80 2.74
C LEU A 124 16.08 0.83 2.57
N GLU A 125 16.57 0.43 1.40
CA GLU A 125 17.98 0.35 1.03
C GLU A 125 18.18 0.71 -0.44
N ASP A 126 19.43 1.05 -0.80
CA ASP A 126 19.81 1.26 -2.19
C ASP A 126 19.92 -0.08 -2.91
N THR A 127 19.31 -0.21 -4.09
CA THR A 127 19.46 -1.43 -4.89
C THR A 127 20.77 -1.38 -5.66
N LYS A 128 21.57 -2.45 -5.56
CA LYS A 128 22.84 -2.59 -6.29
C LYS A 128 22.66 -3.05 -7.74
N PHE A 129 21.42 -3.22 -8.17
CA PHE A 129 21.01 -3.78 -9.45
C PHE A 129 19.82 -2.96 -10.01
N GLU A 130 19.50 -3.16 -11.28
CA GLU A 130 18.32 -2.56 -11.88
C GLU A 130 17.08 -3.44 -11.65
N ILE A 131 16.01 -2.84 -11.15
CA ILE A 131 14.74 -3.56 -11.01
C ILE A 131 14.02 -3.53 -12.37
N PRO A 132 13.56 -4.68 -12.91
CA PRO A 132 12.84 -4.71 -14.18
C PRO A 132 11.68 -3.71 -14.22
N LEU A 133 11.53 -3.00 -15.34
CA LEU A 133 10.55 -1.92 -15.57
C LEU A 133 10.76 -0.62 -14.77
N PHE A 134 11.65 -0.62 -13.77
CA PHE A 134 11.88 0.53 -12.89
C PHE A 134 13.30 1.11 -12.99
N GLY A 135 14.26 0.33 -13.48
CA GLY A 135 15.67 0.70 -13.57
C GLY A 135 16.33 0.75 -12.19
N ALA A 136 17.42 1.51 -12.08
CA ALA A 136 18.12 1.72 -10.82
C ALA A 136 17.24 2.52 -9.82
N LYS A 137 17.16 2.03 -8.59
CA LYS A 137 16.43 2.66 -7.49
C LYS A 137 17.28 2.85 -6.25
N LYS A 138 16.88 3.80 -5.42
CA LYS A 138 17.57 4.14 -4.17
C LYS A 138 16.60 4.10 -2.99
N LYS A 139 17.17 4.09 -1.79
CA LYS A 139 16.43 4.20 -0.54
C LYS A 139 15.47 5.39 -0.58
N GLY A 140 14.22 5.15 -0.20
CA GLY A 140 13.16 6.15 -0.18
C GLY A 140 12.34 6.26 -1.47
N ASP A 141 12.78 5.62 -2.57
CA ASP A 141 11.96 5.57 -3.77
C ASP A 141 10.70 4.72 -3.52
N GLU A 142 9.56 5.18 -4.05
CA GLU A 142 8.30 4.43 -4.07
C GLU A 142 8.13 3.75 -5.44
N ILE A 143 7.85 2.45 -5.43
CA ILE A 143 7.56 1.65 -6.63
C ILE A 143 6.39 0.70 -6.39
N VAL A 144 5.79 0.20 -7.46
CA VAL A 144 4.72 -0.80 -7.40
C VAL A 144 5.25 -2.13 -7.95
N VAL A 145 5.47 -3.12 -7.09
CA VAL A 145 5.91 -4.46 -7.51
C VAL A 145 4.75 -5.46 -7.56
N PRO A 146 4.84 -6.51 -8.37
CA PRO A 146 3.88 -7.61 -8.31
C PRO A 146 3.86 -8.32 -6.94
N LEU A 147 2.68 -8.71 -6.45
CA LEU A 147 2.54 -9.39 -5.15
C LEU A 147 3.29 -10.72 -5.08
N ASP A 148 3.43 -11.43 -6.20
CA ASP A 148 4.17 -12.69 -6.31
C ASP A 148 5.69 -12.53 -6.10
N TRP A 149 6.20 -11.30 -6.05
CA TRP A 149 7.60 -11.02 -5.72
C TRP A 149 7.82 -10.93 -4.20
N TYR A 150 6.76 -10.79 -3.41
CA TYR A 150 6.86 -10.76 -1.95
C TYR A 150 7.17 -12.14 -1.39
N VAL A 151 8.22 -12.22 -0.57
CA VAL A 151 8.61 -13.42 0.16
C VAL A 151 8.07 -13.33 1.59
N ARG A 152 7.17 -14.26 1.94
CA ARG A 152 6.65 -14.41 3.30
C ARG A 152 7.68 -14.99 4.27
#